data_AF-A0A453DKU5-F1
#
_entry.id   AF-A0A453DKU5-F1
#
_cell.length_a   1.000
_cell.length_b   1.000
_cell.length_c   1.000
_cell.angle_alpha   90.00
_cell.angle_beta   90.00
_cell.angle_gamma   90.00
#
_symmetry.space_group_name_H-M   'P 1'
#
loop_
_entity.id
_entity.type
_entity.pdbx_description
1 polymer ?
#
loop_
_entity_poly.entity_id
_entity_poly.type
_entity_poly.pdbx_seq_one_letter_code
_entity_poly.pdbx_strand_id
1 'polypeptide(L)'
;PSLPLLARPSSNSLLDRSGMGLIAVVEIAGSFAYFGVSANLITYLTGPLGHSNAAAAAAVNAWSGTACLMPLLGAFVADSWLGRYRSIILACTLYVLVR
;
A
#
# COMPACT_ATOMS: atom_id res chain seq x y z
N PRO A 1 -46.96 24.88 -3.28
CA PRO A 1 -46.72 24.53 -1.86
C PRO A 1 -46.37 23.04 -1.71
N SER A 2 -45.33 22.78 -0.90
CA SER A 2 -44.92 21.50 -0.29
C SER A 2 -44.61 20.30 -1.20
N LEU A 3 -43.32 20.03 -1.43
CA LEU A 3 -42.58 19.05 -0.61
C LEU A 3 -41.06 19.14 -0.92
N PRO A 4 -40.19 19.43 0.07
CA PRO A 4 -38.76 19.28 -0.12
C PRO A 4 -38.46 17.78 -0.16
N LEU A 5 -37.80 17.35 -1.24
CA LEU A 5 -37.23 16.02 -1.39
C LEU A 5 -36.27 15.81 -0.21
N LEU A 6 -36.70 15.08 0.81
CA LEU A 6 -35.93 14.74 2.00
C LEU A 6 -34.68 13.99 1.53
N ALA A 7 -33.56 14.71 1.40
CA ALA A 7 -32.25 14.13 1.13
C ALA A 7 -31.93 13.16 2.28
N ARG A 8 -32.14 11.86 2.02
CA ARG A 8 -31.80 10.79 2.95
C ARG A 8 -30.29 10.90 3.24
N PRO A 9 -29.86 11.16 4.49
CA PRO A 9 -28.44 11.16 4.78
C PRO A 9 -27.89 9.76 4.56
N SER A 10 -26.84 9.65 3.74
CA SER A 10 -26.23 8.36 3.44
C SER A 10 -25.61 7.79 4.73
N SER A 11 -26.13 6.63 5.14
CA SER A 11 -25.70 5.89 6.34
C SER A 11 -24.24 5.38 6.26
N ASN A 12 -23.58 5.65 5.14
CA ASN A 12 -22.24 5.26 4.77
C ASN A 12 -21.19 6.35 5.06
N SER A 13 -21.60 7.58 5.36
CA SER A 13 -20.67 8.69 5.64
C SER A 13 -19.68 8.45 6.80
N LEU A 14 -20.04 7.62 7.79
CA LEU A 14 -19.13 7.22 8.88
C LEU A 14 -18.14 6.12 8.45
N LEU A 15 -18.55 5.25 7.52
CA LEU A 15 -17.72 4.22 6.90
C LEU A 15 -16.71 4.84 5.92
N ASP A 16 -17.14 5.86 5.16
CA ASP A 16 -16.27 6.72 4.35
C ASP A 16 -15.24 7.48 5.21
N ARG A 17 -15.66 8.01 6.37
CA ARG A 17 -14.76 8.73 7.30
C ARG A 17 -13.72 7.83 7.94
N SER A 18 -14.06 6.59 8.27
CA SER A 18 -13.12 5.62 8.86
C SER A 18 -12.13 5.08 7.83
N GLY A 19 -12.56 4.90 6.57
CA GLY A 19 -11.66 4.55 5.47
C GLY A 19 -10.60 5.64 5.19
N MET A 20 -10.99 6.91 5.24
CA MET A 20 -10.08 8.04 4.98
C MET A 20 -8.91 8.12 5.98
N GLY A 21 -9.16 7.78 7.25
CA GLY A 21 -8.11 7.74 8.28
C GLY A 21 -7.07 6.64 8.02
N LEU A 22 -7.51 5.46 7.58
CA LEU A 22 -6.60 4.36 7.25
C LEU A 22 -5.71 4.69 6.05
N ILE A 23 -6.28 5.33 5.03
CA ILE A 23 -5.51 5.79 3.86
C ILE A 23 -4.45 6.81 4.29
N ALA A 24 -4.82 7.80 5.12
CA ALA A 24 -3.87 8.80 5.61
C ALA A 24 -2.73 8.18 6.42
N VAL A 25 -3.02 7.21 7.30
CA VAL A 25 -1.98 6.51 8.09
C VAL A 25 -1.03 5.74 7.18
N VAL A 26 -1.55 5.04 6.16
CA VAL A 26 -0.70 4.26 5.24
C VAL A 26 0.22 5.17 4.42
N GLU A 27 -0.27 6.32 3.94
CA GLU A 27 0.50 7.29 3.18
C GLU A 27 1.63 7.92 4.02
N ILE A 28 1.31 8.29 5.27
CA ILE A 28 2.30 8.85 6.20
C ILE A 28 3.35 7.81 6.56
N ALA A 29 2.95 6.57 6.86
CA ALA A 29 3.87 5.49 7.19
C ALA A 29 4.80 5.14 6.01
N GLY A 30 4.24 5.09 4.80
CA GLY A 30 5.02 4.88 3.56
C GLY A 30 6.04 5.98 3.32
N SER A 31 5.63 7.24 3.48
CA SER A 31 6.52 8.40 3.35
C SER A 31 7.63 8.39 4.40
N PHE A 32 7.30 8.11 5.66
CA PHE A 32 8.28 8.03 6.75
C PHE A 32 9.33 6.94 6.50
N ALA A 33 8.89 5.75 6.08
CA ALA A 33 9.79 4.65 5.74
C ALA A 33 10.70 5.01 4.56
N TYR A 34 10.16 5.66 3.53
CA TYR A 34 10.94 6.09 2.36
C TYR A 34 12.05 7.09 2.73
N PHE A 35 11.70 8.14 3.48
CA PHE A 35 12.67 9.15 3.91
C PHE A 35 13.67 8.60 4.95
N GLY A 36 13.21 7.74 5.87
CA GLY A 36 14.07 7.10 6.87
C GLY A 36 15.14 6.21 6.25
N VAL A 37 14.76 5.33 5.31
CA VAL A 37 15.71 4.44 4.64
C VAL A 37 16.63 5.21 3.71
N SER A 38 16.14 6.17 2.93
CA SER A 38 16.97 6.97 2.03
C SER A 38 18.03 7.79 2.78
N ALA A 39 17.67 8.41 3.90
CA ALA A 39 18.61 9.16 4.74
C ALA A 39 19.69 8.25 5.36
N ASN A 40 19.32 7.05 5.80
CA ASN A 40 20.26 6.09 6.38
C ASN A 40 21.18 5.50 5.31
N LEU A 41 20.63 5.15 4.14
CA LEU A 41 21.34 4.52 3.04
C LEU A 41 22.45 5.41 2.45
N ILE A 42 22.15 6.69 2.20
CA ILE A 42 23.13 7.65 1.66
C ILE A 42 24.31 7.80 2.64
N THR A 43 24.01 7.99 3.92
CA THR A 43 25.01 8.13 4.99
C THR A 43 25.84 6.87 5.16
N TYR A 44 25.23 5.69 5.05
CA TYR A 44 25.91 4.41 5.19
C TYR A 44 26.85 4.12 4.00
N LEU A 45 26.43 4.47 2.79
CA LEU A 45 27.23 4.29 1.58
C LEU A 45 28.42 5.27 1.50
N THR A 46 28.22 6.52 1.94
CA THR A 46 29.27 7.56 1.90
C THR A 46 30.22 7.52 3.10
N GLY A 47 29.80 6.98 4.25
CA GLY A 47 30.61 6.87 5.46
C GLY A 47 31.36 5.54 5.57
N PRO A 48 30.82 4.52 6.28
CA PRO A 48 31.54 3.29 6.65
C PRO A 48 31.91 2.39 5.46
N LEU A 49 31.19 2.45 4.33
CA LEU A 49 31.52 1.68 3.12
C LEU A 49 32.53 2.40 2.21
N GLY A 50 32.75 3.71 2.38
CA GLY A 50 33.70 4.50 1.58
C GLY A 50 33.44 4.48 0.07
N HIS A 51 32.21 4.19 -0.37
CA HIS A 51 31.89 4.10 -1.79
C HIS A 51 31.98 5.48 -2.46
N SER A 52 32.54 5.53 -3.68
CA SER A 52 32.51 6.71 -4.55
C SER A 52 31.07 7.21 -4.72
N ASN A 53 30.88 8.53 -4.81
CA ASN A 53 29.58 9.17 -5.03
C ASN A 53 28.74 8.50 -6.15
N ALA A 54 29.40 7.94 -7.17
CA ALA A 54 28.74 7.21 -8.25
C ALA A 54 28.02 5.93 -7.78
N ALA A 55 28.63 5.15 -6.88
CA ALA A 55 28.04 3.92 -6.35
C ALA A 55 26.93 4.23 -5.32
N ALA A 56 27.09 5.29 -4.53
CA ALA A 56 26.02 5.78 -3.66
C ALA A 56 24.79 6.24 -4.47
N ALA A 57 25.01 6.99 -5.55
CA ALA A 57 23.95 7.41 -6.45
C ALA A 57 23.23 6.22 -7.12
N ALA A 58 23.97 5.18 -7.52
CA ALA A 58 23.38 3.96 -8.09
C ALA A 58 22.45 3.25 -7.10
N ALA A 59 22.83 3.15 -5.83
CA ALA A 59 21.99 2.55 -4.80
C ALA A 59 20.74 3.38 -4.49
N VAL A 60 20.85 4.72 -4.47
CA VAL A 60 19.70 5.63 -4.32
C VAL A 60 18.73 5.48 -5.50
N ASN A 61 19.24 5.37 -6.72
CA ASN A 61 18.42 5.14 -7.92
C ASN A 61 17.69 3.79 -7.85
N ALA A 62 18.37 2.73 -7.40
CA ALA A 62 17.76 1.42 -7.21
C ALA A 62 16.70 1.41 -6.11
N TRP A 63 16.95 2.12 -5.00
CA TRP A 63 15.98 2.33 -3.92
C TRP A 63 14.72 3.05 -4.43
N SER A 64 14.91 4.14 -5.18
CA SER A 64 13.80 4.89 -5.78
C SER A 64 12.98 4.02 -6.74
N GLY A 65 13.64 3.25 -7.60
CA GLY A 65 12.96 2.30 -8.49
C GLY A 65 12.16 1.24 -7.74
N THR A 66 12.70 0.71 -6.63
CA THR A 66 12.00 -0.26 -5.78
C THR A 66 10.77 0.36 -5.11
N ALA A 67 10.90 1.59 -4.61
CA ALA A 67 9.79 2.34 -4.01
C ALA A 67 8.66 2.61 -5.01
N CYS A 68 8.97 2.81 -6.30
CA CYS A 68 7.95 2.93 -7.36
C CYS A 68 7.23 1.61 -7.67
N LEU A 69 7.90 0.46 -7.54
CA LEU A 69 7.31 -0.85 -7.81
C LEU A 69 6.47 -1.38 -6.64
N MET A 70 6.78 -0.96 -5.41
CA MET A 70 6.13 -1.42 -4.19
C MET A 70 4.60 -1.22 -4.16
N PRO A 71 4.02 -0.06 -4.58
CA PRO A 71 2.57 0.11 -4.67
C PRO A 71 1.92 -0.83 -5.69
N LEU A 72 2.63 -1.10 -6.79
CA LEU A 72 2.17 -1.98 -7.88
C LEU A 72 2.04 -3.43 -7.39
N LEU A 73 3.04 -3.88 -6.62
CA LEU A 73 3.03 -5.14 -5.88
C LEU A 73 1.90 -5.17 -4.83
N GLY A 74 1.76 -4.11 -4.04
CA GLY A 74 0.69 -3.98 -3.04
C GLY A 74 -0.71 -4.07 -3.64
N ALA A 75 -0.94 -3.40 -4.77
CA ALA A 75 -2.20 -3.44 -5.50
C ALA A 75 -2.49 -4.84 -6.06
N PHE A 76 -1.49 -5.52 -6.62
CA PHE A 76 -1.63 -6.89 -7.12
C PHE A 76 -1.97 -7.90 -6.01
N VAL A 77 -1.32 -7.76 -4.86
CA VAL A 77 -1.62 -8.59 -3.67
C VAL A 77 -3.01 -8.28 -3.14
N ALA A 78 -3.40 -7.01 -3.04
CA ALA A 78 -4.73 -6.60 -2.60
C ALA A 78 -5.84 -7.16 -3.51
N ASP A 79 -5.66 -7.10 -4.83
CA ASP A 79 -6.59 -7.67 -5.81
C ASP A 79 -6.68 -9.21 -5.70
N SER A 80 -5.52 -9.86 -5.55
CA SER A 80 -5.45 -11.31 -5.36
C SER A 80 -6.07 -11.79 -4.04
N TRP A 81 -5.91 -11.04 -2.95
CA TRP A 81 -6.50 -11.38 -1.64
C TRP A 81 -8.00 -11.09 -1.58
N LEU A 82 -8.47 -9.97 -2.12
CA LEU A 82 -9.88 -9.56 -1.97
C LEU A 82 -10.83 -10.39 -2.85
N GLY A 83 -10.40 -10.82 -4.03
CA GLY A 83 -11.24 -11.58 -4.98
C GLY A 83 -10.82 -13.04 -5.20
N ARG A 84 -9.52 -13.30 -5.38
CA ARG A 84 -9.04 -14.62 -5.83
C ARG A 84 -8.89 -15.62 -4.69
N TYR A 85 -8.44 -15.18 -3.51
CA TYR A 85 -8.30 -16.05 -2.34
C TYR A 85 -9.63 -16.67 -1.90
N ARG A 86 -10.73 -15.89 -1.94
CA ARG A 86 -12.08 -16.36 -1.62
C ARG A 86 -12.55 -17.46 -2.56
N SER A 87 -12.28 -17.30 -3.86
CA SER A 87 -12.66 -18.28 -4.89
C SER A 87 -11.88 -19.58 -4.74
N ILE A 88 -10.57 -19.50 -4.45
CA ILE A 88 -9.72 -20.67 -4.21
C ILE A 88 -10.19 -21.45 -2.97
N ILE A 89 -10.47 -20.77 -1.85
CA ILE A 89 -10.98 -21.44 -0.64
C ILE A 89 -12.32 -22.12 -0.90
N LEU A 90 -13.21 -21.48 -1.66
CA LEU A 90 -14.53 -22.03 -1.96
C LEU A 90 -14.40 -23.28 -2.85
N ALA A 91 -13.55 -23.24 -3.87
CA ALA A 91 -13.24 -24.40 -4.71
C ALA A 91 -12.60 -25.54 -3.91
N CYS A 92 -11.63 -25.25 -3.04
CA CYS A 92 -11.00 -26.24 -2.16
C CYS A 92 -12.01 -26.88 -1.19
N THR A 93 -12.87 -26.07 -0.57
CA THR A 93 -13.91 -26.55 0.34
C THR A 93 -14.91 -27.45 -0.38
N LEU A 94 -15.37 -27.06 -1.57
CA LEU A 94 -16.27 -27.88 -2.40
C LEU A 94 -15.62 -29.20 -2.82
N TYR A 95 -14.35 -29.18 -3.22
CA TYR A 95 -13.62 -30.39 -3.61
C TYR A 95 -13.54 -31.40 -2.46
N VAL A 96 -13.26 -30.96 -1.23
CA VAL A 96 -13.20 -31.84 -0.06
C VAL A 96 -14.59 -32.35 0.36
N LEU A 97 -15.63 -31.53 0.26
CA LEU A 97 -17.02 -31.92 0.62
C LEU A 97 -17.67 -32.91 -0.35
N VAL A 98 -17.29 -32.86 -1.63
CA VAL A 98 -17.79 -33.78 -2.67
C VAL A 98 -16.99 -35.10 -2.71
N ARG A 99 -15.82 -35.13 -2.06
CA ARG A 99 -14.96 -36.31 -1.88
C ARG A 99 -15.39 -37.11 -0.66
#